data_AF-A0A2S2PTJ1-F1
#
_entry.id   AF-A0A2S2PTJ1-F1
#
_cell.length_a   1.000
_cell.length_b   1.000
_cell.length_c   1.000
_cell.angle_alpha   90.00
_cell.angle_beta   90.00
_cell.angle_gamma   90.00
#
_symmetry.space_group_name_H-M   'P 1'
#
loop_
_entity.id
_entity.type
_entity.pdbx_description
1 polymer ?
#
loop_
_entity_poly.entity_id
_entity_poly.type
_entity_poly.pdbx_seq_one_letter_code
_entity_poly.pdbx_strand_id
1 'polypeptide(L)'
;EKQIVITKDQRVRCYILDNIFSEEDLLLSKILTFSNNFLRDQGILPLPCSRTIRNYLAMVKSDCGFDEKIFKLFKTKMSLLSDTEKHGVLIFDEIFLRESINVDTNTLSYCGLEDFGKDNSNLNSGQKADHGLVMMFQSLGSNITQPIAVFASKGPVKGYFSIGS
;
A
#
# COMPACT_ATOMS: atom_id res chain seq x y z
N GLU A 1 8.02 24.60 7.28
CA GLU A 1 7.29 24.30 6.03
C GLU A 1 7.75 22.94 5.53
N LYS A 2 6.85 22.00 5.20
CA LYS A 2 7.23 20.63 4.81
C LYS A 2 7.27 20.54 3.29
N GLN A 3 8.42 20.19 2.72
CA GLN A 3 8.57 20.02 1.28
C GLN A 3 8.93 18.56 0.96
N ILE A 4 8.15 17.94 0.08
CA ILE A 4 8.47 16.67 -0.55
C ILE A 4 9.12 17.01 -1.87
N VAL A 5 10.39 16.65 -2.05
CA VAL A 5 11.13 16.92 -3.28
C VAL A 5 11.55 15.59 -3.89
N ILE A 6 11.19 15.40 -5.16
CA ILE A 6 11.69 14.29 -5.97
C ILE A 6 13.02 14.76 -6.56
N THR A 7 14.13 14.16 -6.11
CA THR A 7 15.47 14.51 -6.58
C THR A 7 15.74 13.90 -7.96
N LYS A 8 16.74 14.43 -8.69
CA LYS A 8 17.06 14.01 -10.08
C LYS A 8 17.45 12.53 -10.22
N ASP A 9 17.78 11.87 -9.12
CA ASP A 9 18.05 10.44 -8.98
C ASP A 9 16.77 9.60 -8.76
N GLN A 10 15.58 10.19 -8.92
CA GLN A 10 14.26 9.57 -8.68
C GLN A 10 13.99 9.11 -7.25
N ARG A 11 14.82 9.54 -6.27
CA ARG A 11 14.56 9.25 -4.85
C ARG A 11 13.59 10.29 -4.28
N VAL A 12 12.61 9.83 -3.51
CA VAL A 12 11.71 10.74 -2.77
C VAL A 12 12.40 11.12 -1.47
N ARG A 13 12.70 12.41 -1.29
CA ARG A 13 13.26 12.92 -0.03
C ARG A 13 12.25 13.85 0.64
N CYS A 14 11.95 13.54 1.90
CA CYS A 14 11.10 14.36 2.76
C CYS A 14 11.97 15.25 3.63
N TYR A 15 11.87 16.56 3.47
CA TYR A 15 12.58 17.52 4.30
C TYR A 15 11.68 17.95 5.48
N ILE A 16 12.07 17.55 6.69
CA ILE A 16 11.57 18.11 7.95
C ILE A 16 12.77 18.71 8.66
N LEU A 17 12.61 19.95 9.15
CA LEU A 17 13.60 20.72 9.91
C LEU A 17 14.63 19.82 10.62
N ASP A 18 15.87 19.93 10.15
CA ASP A 18 17.13 19.41 10.67
C ASP A 18 17.38 17.89 10.72
N ASN A 19 16.52 17.02 10.17
CA ASN A 19 16.87 15.61 9.99
C ASN A 19 16.42 15.04 8.64
N ILE A 20 17.39 14.67 7.81
CA ILE A 20 17.17 13.95 6.55
C ILE A 20 16.93 12.48 6.93
N PHE A 21 15.68 12.02 6.89
CA PHE A 21 15.38 10.59 6.91
C PHE A 21 15.07 10.13 5.50
N SER A 22 15.81 9.12 5.04
CA SER A 22 15.62 8.48 3.74
C SER A 22 14.54 7.38 3.79
N GLU A 23 14.04 6.96 2.63
CA GLU A 23 13.17 5.77 2.54
C GLU A 23 13.84 4.50 3.10
N GLU A 24 15.17 4.42 3.01
CA GLU A 24 15.98 3.33 3.54
C GLU A 24 15.92 3.29 5.07
N ASP A 25 15.94 4.45 5.74
CA ASP A 25 15.80 4.54 7.20
C ASP A 25 14.41 4.08 7.66
N LEU A 26 13.36 4.37 6.87
CA LEU A 26 12.00 3.92 7.14
C LEU A 26 11.86 2.40 6.95
N LEU A 27 12.46 1.84 5.90
CA LEU A 27 12.49 0.40 5.62
C LEU A 27 13.26 -0.37 6.70
N LEU A 28 14.47 0.06 7.03
CA LEU A 28 15.29 -0.48 8.11
C LEU A 28 14.51 -0.46 9.43
N SER A 29 13.82 0.66 9.70
CA SER A 29 13.03 0.78 10.92
C SER A 29 11.86 -0.21 10.98
N LYS A 30 11.22 -0.55 9.86
CA LYS A 30 10.07 -1.47 9.84
C LYS A 30 10.51 -2.93 9.98
N ILE A 31 11.63 -3.29 9.37
CA ILE A 31 12.23 -4.63 9.51
C ILE A 31 12.69 -4.86 10.96
N LEU A 32 13.23 -3.82 11.60
CA LEU A 32 13.81 -3.87 12.94
C LEU A 32 12.84 -3.40 14.03
N THR A 33 11.52 -3.51 13.82
CA THR A 33 10.50 -2.91 14.72
C THR A 33 10.75 -3.16 16.22
N PHE A 34 11.27 -4.34 16.59
CA PHE A 34 11.64 -4.66 17.97
C PHE A 34 13.00 -4.09 18.41
N SER A 35 13.99 -4.12 17.50
CA SER A 35 15.38 -3.73 17.75
C SER A 35 15.64 -2.24 17.59
N ASN A 36 14.75 -1.48 16.97
CA ASN A 36 14.91 -0.04 16.73
C ASN A 36 15.10 0.76 18.01
N ASN A 37 14.27 0.50 19.02
CA ASN A 37 14.35 1.23 20.27
C ASN A 37 15.69 0.95 20.93
N PHE A 38 16.13 -0.30 20.95
CA PHE A 38 17.44 -0.68 21.47
C PHE A 38 18.60 -0.02 20.70
N LEU A 39 18.63 -0.12 19.37
CA LEU A 39 19.70 0.46 18.54
C LEU A 39 19.77 1.99 18.67
N ARG A 40 18.62 2.64 18.81
CA ARG A 40 18.51 4.08 19.04
C ARG A 40 18.94 4.47 20.45
N ASP A 41 18.50 3.74 21.47
CA ASP A 41 18.77 4.05 22.88
C ASP A 41 20.24 3.79 23.24
N GLN A 42 20.88 2.81 22.58
CA GLN A 42 22.32 2.58 22.67
C GLN A 42 23.15 3.52 21.78
N GLY A 43 22.52 4.44 21.04
CA GLY A 43 23.21 5.40 20.17
C GLY A 43 23.96 4.77 18.99
N ILE A 44 23.64 3.53 18.63
CA ILE A 44 24.33 2.78 17.57
C ILE A 44 23.94 3.32 16.19
N LEU A 45 22.66 3.67 16.00
CA LEU A 45 22.16 4.25 14.75
C LEU A 45 21.20 5.42 15.04
N PRO A 46 21.27 6.53 14.27
CA PRO A 46 20.38 7.68 14.42
C PRO A 46 19.00 7.41 13.79
N LEU A 47 18.24 6.50 14.40
CA LEU A 47 16.93 6.08 13.88
C LEU A 47 15.79 6.99 14.35
N PRO A 48 14.75 7.21 13.51
CA PRO A 48 13.56 7.95 13.93
C PRO A 48 12.80 7.17 15.02
N CYS A 49 12.12 7.89 15.92
CA CYS A 49 11.32 7.21 16.93
C CYS A 49 10.07 6.55 16.31
N SER A 50 9.52 5.53 16.99
CA SER A 50 8.31 4.80 16.57
C SER A 50 7.14 5.72 16.18
N ARG A 51 6.97 6.85 16.89
CA ARG A 51 5.93 7.84 16.58
C ARG A 51 6.17 8.54 15.25
N THR A 52 7.40 8.93 14.97
CA THR A 52 7.79 9.55 13.70
C THR A 52 7.56 8.59 12.54
N ILE A 53 7.96 7.32 12.67
CA ILE A 53 7.72 6.27 11.67
C ILE A 53 6.22 6.11 11.40
N ARG A 54 5.40 6.00 12.45
CA ARG A 54 3.95 5.88 12.31
C ARG A 54 3.34 7.08 11.59
N ASN A 55 3.80 8.28 11.89
CA ASN A 55 3.33 9.50 11.23
C ASN A 55 3.67 9.48 9.74
N TYR A 56 4.89 9.08 9.35
CA TYR A 56 5.25 8.95 7.95
C TYR A 56 4.41 7.89 7.23
N LEU A 57 4.21 6.72 7.85
CA LEU A 57 3.38 5.66 7.26
C LEU A 57 1.92 6.09 7.12
N ALA A 58 1.38 6.86 8.06
CA ALA A 58 0.01 7.39 7.99
C ALA A 58 -0.18 8.42 6.86
N MET A 59 0.90 9.00 6.31
CA MET A 59 0.80 9.88 5.14
C MET A 59 0.60 9.09 3.84
N VAL A 60 0.96 7.81 3.81
CA VAL A 60 0.72 6.92 2.67
C VAL A 60 -0.70 6.37 2.80
N LYS A 61 -1.63 6.96 2.04
CA LYS A 61 -3.00 6.47 1.96
C LYS A 61 -3.08 5.32 0.95
N SER A 62 -3.76 4.24 1.35
CA SER A 62 -4.12 3.13 0.47
C SER A 62 -5.63 3.00 0.55
N ASP A 63 -6.32 3.44 -0.48
CA ASP A 63 -7.76 3.24 -0.63
C ASP A 63 -8.02 1.83 -1.21
N CYS A 64 -9.22 1.27 -1.05
CA CYS A 64 -9.57 0.06 -1.78
C CYS A 64 -9.80 0.37 -3.27
N GLY A 65 -9.69 -0.66 -4.10
CA GLY A 65 -9.73 -0.58 -5.55
C GLY A 65 -8.36 -0.45 -6.18
N PHE A 66 -8.36 0.08 -7.41
CA PHE A 66 -7.14 0.35 -8.17
C PHE A 66 -6.63 1.76 -7.85
N ASP A 67 -5.46 1.87 -7.21
CA ASP A 67 -4.85 3.18 -6.93
C ASP A 67 -4.00 3.65 -8.12
N GLU A 68 -4.46 4.69 -8.82
CA GLU A 68 -3.75 5.31 -9.95
C GLU A 68 -2.30 5.68 -9.63
N LYS A 69 -1.99 6.10 -8.39
CA LYS A 69 -0.63 6.46 -7.98
C LYS A 69 0.25 5.22 -7.94
N ILE A 70 -0.27 4.11 -7.40
CA ILE A 70 0.41 2.82 -7.40
C ILE A 70 0.58 2.32 -8.85
N PHE A 71 -0.44 2.46 -9.70
CA PHE A 71 -0.32 2.09 -11.12
C PHE A 71 0.70 2.93 -11.88
N LYS A 72 0.82 4.22 -11.58
CA LYS A 72 1.84 5.09 -12.18
C LYS A 72 3.24 4.64 -11.78
N LEU A 73 3.45 4.32 -10.50
CA LEU A 73 4.71 3.77 -10.00
C LEU A 73 4.99 2.38 -10.59
N PHE A 74 3.96 1.54 -10.68
CA PHE A 74 4.02 0.23 -11.30
C PHE A 74 4.43 0.33 -12.77
N LYS A 75 3.86 1.27 -13.53
CA LYS A 75 4.24 1.52 -14.93
C LYS A 75 5.70 1.92 -15.06
N THR A 76 6.19 2.81 -14.18
CA THR A 76 7.61 3.17 -14.16
C THR A 76 8.48 1.95 -13.88
N LYS A 77 8.12 1.13 -12.89
CA LYS A 77 8.84 -0.11 -12.56
C LYS A 77 8.84 -1.09 -13.74
N MET A 78 7.70 -1.28 -14.41
CA MET A 78 7.58 -2.14 -15.58
C MET A 78 8.38 -1.61 -16.78
N SER A 79 8.54 -0.29 -16.91
CA SER A 79 9.35 0.31 -17.98
C SER A 79 10.85 0.04 -17.83
N LEU A 80 11.31 -0.27 -16.62
CA LEU A 80 12.69 -0.64 -16.33
C LEU A 80 12.99 -2.11 -16.62
N LEU A 81 11.96 -2.93 -16.83
CA LEU A 81 12.08 -4.37 -17.09
C LEU A 81 12.23 -4.65 -18.59
N SER A 82 12.88 -5.76 -18.92
CA SER A 82 12.93 -6.26 -20.30
C SER A 82 11.56 -6.76 -20.76
N ASP A 83 11.36 -6.87 -22.07
CA ASP A 83 10.07 -7.29 -22.62
C ASP A 83 9.66 -8.70 -22.18
N THR A 84 10.62 -9.60 -21.96
CA THR A 84 10.34 -10.93 -21.44
C THR A 84 9.85 -10.90 -20.00
N GLU A 85 10.39 -10.00 -19.17
CA GLU A 85 10.03 -9.86 -17.75
C GLU A 85 8.71 -9.12 -17.54
N LYS A 86 8.24 -8.35 -18.52
CA LYS A 86 6.91 -7.72 -18.48
C LYS A 86 5.77 -8.75 -18.57
N HIS A 87 6.04 -9.94 -19.11
CA HIS A 87 5.06 -11.02 -19.12
C HIS A 87 4.87 -11.53 -17.70
N GLY A 88 3.61 -11.63 -17.28
CA GLY A 88 3.26 -12.01 -15.93
C GLY A 88 1.88 -12.63 -15.84
N VAL A 89 1.57 -13.14 -14.66
CA VAL A 89 0.28 -13.72 -14.30
C VAL A 89 -0.41 -12.79 -13.33
N LEU A 90 -1.70 -12.61 -13.53
CA LEU A 90 -2.58 -11.95 -12.56
C LEU A 90 -3.10 -13.01 -11.61
N ILE A 91 -2.75 -12.88 -10.34
CA ILE A 91 -3.17 -13.76 -9.25
C ILE A 91 -4.21 -13.00 -8.44
N PHE A 92 -5.28 -13.67 -8.05
CA PHE A 92 -6.26 -13.13 -7.12
C PHE A 92 -6.64 -14.19 -6.10
N ASP A 93 -6.84 -13.76 -4.87
CA ASP A 93 -7.27 -14.63 -3.77
C ASP A 93 -8.13 -13.84 -2.78
N GLU A 94 -8.92 -14.55 -2.00
CA GLU A 94 -9.85 -13.98 -1.02
C GLU A 94 -9.36 -14.27 0.40
N ILE A 95 -9.32 -13.24 1.24
CA ILE A 95 -8.97 -13.35 2.65
C ILE A 95 -10.20 -13.09 3.52
N PHE A 96 -10.40 -13.92 4.55
CA PHE A 96 -11.44 -13.68 5.55
C PHE A 96 -11.00 -12.56 6.50
N LEU A 97 -11.87 -11.57 6.69
CA LEU A 97 -11.65 -10.40 7.54
C LEU A 97 -12.52 -10.47 8.79
N ARG A 98 -11.98 -9.96 9.90
CA ARG A 98 -12.78 -9.76 11.11
C ARG A 98 -13.65 -8.52 10.95
N GLU A 99 -14.97 -8.72 11.00
CA GLU A 99 -15.92 -7.61 11.03
C GLU A 99 -15.65 -6.67 12.21
N SER A 100 -15.36 -5.41 11.89
CA SER A 100 -15.23 -4.35 12.88
C SER A 100 -15.43 -3.01 12.18
N ILE A 101 -15.94 -2.01 12.91
CA ILE A 101 -16.03 -0.63 12.40
C ILE A 101 -15.09 0.20 13.26
N ASN A 102 -14.22 0.95 12.60
CA ASN A 102 -13.35 1.92 13.25
C ASN A 102 -13.51 3.29 12.58
N VAL A 103 -13.24 4.37 13.32
CA VAL A 103 -13.21 5.72 12.75
C VAL A 103 -11.76 6.10 12.52
N ASP A 104 -11.40 6.39 11.28
CA ASP A 104 -10.12 7.04 10.98
C ASP A 104 -10.26 8.54 11.23
N THR A 105 -9.63 9.01 12.32
CA THR A 105 -9.67 10.42 12.73
C THR A 105 -8.93 11.33 11.76
N ASN A 106 -8.04 10.81 10.91
CA ASN A 106 -7.28 11.63 9.95
C ASN A 106 -8.10 11.95 8.70
N THR A 107 -8.94 11.03 8.25
CA THR A 107 -9.81 11.19 7.08
C THR A 107 -11.25 11.53 7.45
N LEU A 108 -11.61 11.40 8.74
CA LEU A 108 -12.99 11.46 9.25
C LEU A 108 -13.91 10.46 8.54
N SER A 109 -13.38 9.29 8.18
CA SER A 109 -14.11 8.23 7.50
C SER A 109 -14.26 7.00 8.38
N TYR A 110 -15.30 6.20 8.09
CA TYR A 110 -15.48 4.89 8.70
C TYR A 110 -14.66 3.85 7.93
N CYS A 111 -13.91 3.03 8.65
CA CYS A 111 -13.17 1.88 8.13
C CYS A 111 -13.88 0.58 8.53
N GLY A 112 -13.72 -0.46 7.70
CA GLY A 112 -14.32 -1.79 7.93
C GLY A 112 -15.72 -1.96 7.37
N LEU A 113 -16.16 -1.04 6.51
CA LEU A 113 -17.31 -1.21 5.64
C LEU A 113 -16.88 -1.80 4.29
N GLU A 114 -17.84 -2.26 3.51
CA GLU A 114 -17.62 -2.60 2.09
C GLU A 114 -17.01 -1.42 1.34
N ASP A 115 -16.00 -1.74 0.54
CA ASP A 115 -15.29 -0.77 -0.29
C ASP A 115 -14.81 -1.46 -1.57
N PHE A 116 -15.58 -1.28 -2.64
CA PHE A 116 -15.25 -1.74 -3.98
C PHE A 116 -14.40 -0.72 -4.78
N GLY A 117 -13.88 0.32 -4.12
CA GLY A 117 -13.15 1.42 -4.73
C GLY A 117 -14.05 2.49 -5.33
N LYS A 118 -13.43 3.58 -5.81
CA LYS A 118 -14.13 4.81 -6.24
C LYS A 118 -15.07 4.58 -7.43
N ASP A 119 -14.62 3.80 -8.41
CA ASP A 119 -15.36 3.54 -9.66
C ASP A 119 -16.64 2.71 -9.43
N ASN A 120 -16.65 1.92 -8.36
CA ASN A 120 -17.73 1.00 -8.02
C ASN A 120 -18.47 1.40 -6.73
N SER A 121 -18.36 2.67 -6.33
CA SER A 121 -18.97 3.19 -5.09
C SER A 121 -20.48 2.94 -4.98
N ASN A 122 -21.19 2.85 -6.11
CA ASN A 122 -22.62 2.52 -6.15
C ASN A 122 -22.95 1.08 -5.69
N LEU A 123 -21.96 0.18 -5.66
CA LEU A 123 -22.10 -1.19 -5.17
C LEU A 123 -21.90 -1.32 -3.67
N ASN A 124 -21.40 -0.27 -3.00
CA ASN A 124 -21.18 -0.28 -1.56
C ASN A 124 -22.54 -0.20 -0.84
N SER A 125 -22.96 -1.29 -0.18
CA SER A 125 -24.24 -1.34 0.55
C SER A 125 -24.17 -0.72 1.96
N GLY A 126 -22.96 -0.32 2.39
CA GLY A 126 -22.69 0.19 3.74
C GLY A 126 -22.64 -0.90 4.81
N GLN A 127 -22.57 -2.17 4.41
CA GLN A 127 -22.42 -3.29 5.32
C GLN A 127 -20.97 -3.43 5.80
N LYS A 128 -20.77 -4.21 6.86
CA LYS A 128 -19.43 -4.51 7.38
C LYS A 128 -18.73 -5.48 6.45
N ALA A 129 -17.51 -5.17 6.03
CA ALA A 129 -16.73 -6.12 5.25
C ALA A 129 -16.26 -7.28 6.13
N ASP A 130 -16.38 -8.50 5.61
CA ASP A 130 -15.91 -9.75 6.20
C ASP A 130 -15.02 -10.54 5.24
N HIS A 131 -14.86 -10.09 4.00
CA HIS A 131 -13.92 -10.66 3.03
C HIS A 131 -13.13 -9.56 2.33
N GLY A 132 -11.90 -9.87 1.95
CA GLY A 132 -11.02 -9.01 1.18
C GLY A 132 -10.54 -9.73 -0.07
N LEU A 133 -10.88 -9.22 -1.26
CA LEU A 133 -10.32 -9.72 -2.51
C LEU A 133 -9.00 -8.98 -2.79
N VAL A 134 -7.91 -9.72 -2.88
CA VAL A 134 -6.58 -9.18 -3.17
C VAL A 134 -6.17 -9.60 -4.57
N MET A 135 -5.78 -8.61 -5.39
CA MET A 135 -5.23 -8.86 -6.72
C MET A 135 -3.74 -8.52 -6.73
N MET A 136 -2.94 -9.42 -7.27
CA MET A 136 -1.49 -9.31 -7.37
C MET A 136 -1.00 -9.62 -8.78
N PHE A 137 -0.04 -8.85 -9.27
CA PHE A 137 0.70 -9.16 -10.46
C PHE A 137 2.00 -9.88 -10.09
N GLN A 138 2.27 -11.01 -10.76
CA GLN A 138 3.51 -11.77 -10.66
C GLN A 138 4.17 -11.81 -12.03
N SER A 139 5.39 -11.27 -12.16
CA SER A 139 6.18 -11.45 -13.37
C SER A 139 6.61 -12.92 -13.54
N LEU A 140 6.66 -13.41 -14.77
CA LEU A 140 7.16 -14.75 -15.12
C LEU A 140 8.67 -14.76 -15.37
N GLY A 141 9.19 -13.68 -15.95
CA GLY A 141 10.63 -13.55 -16.26
C GLY A 141 11.47 -13.05 -15.09
N SER A 142 10.84 -12.50 -14.06
CA SER A 142 11.52 -11.95 -12.88
C SER A 142 10.74 -12.30 -11.60
N ASN A 143 11.43 -12.36 -10.47
CA ASN A 143 10.81 -12.62 -9.16
C ASN A 143 10.14 -11.36 -8.58
N ILE A 144 9.33 -10.67 -9.38
CA ILE A 144 8.61 -9.48 -8.98
C ILE A 144 7.14 -9.83 -8.74
N THR A 145 6.73 -9.71 -7.48
CA THR A 145 5.33 -9.68 -7.04
C THR A 145 4.94 -8.27 -6.63
N GLN A 146 3.73 -7.86 -7.00
CA GLN A 146 3.18 -6.59 -6.55
C GLN A 146 1.66 -6.68 -6.39
N PRO A 147 1.10 -6.33 -5.22
CA PRO A 147 -0.33 -6.11 -5.11
C PRO A 147 -0.73 -4.91 -5.97
N ILE A 148 -1.79 -5.08 -6.76
CA ILE A 148 -2.30 -4.06 -7.68
C ILE A 148 -3.64 -3.50 -7.24
N ALA A 149 -4.43 -4.27 -6.48
CA ALA A 149 -5.70 -3.83 -5.94
C ALA A 149 -6.13 -4.68 -4.74
N VAL A 150 -6.93 -4.08 -3.87
CA VAL A 150 -7.62 -4.76 -2.77
C VAL A 150 -9.05 -4.25 -2.74
N PHE A 151 -10.02 -5.14 -2.57
CA PHE A 151 -11.44 -4.80 -2.44
C PHE A 151 -11.98 -5.42 -1.16
N ALA A 152 -12.86 -4.70 -0.46
CA ALA A 152 -13.50 -5.19 0.77
C ALA A 152 -15.00 -5.44 0.50
N SER A 153 -15.48 -6.65 0.78
CA SER A 153 -16.86 -7.06 0.51
C SER A 153 -17.55 -7.68 1.71
N LYS A 154 -18.89 -7.66 1.71
CA LYS A 154 -19.71 -8.55 2.53
C LYS A 154 -19.97 -9.84 1.77
N GLY A 155 -19.50 -10.94 2.34
CA GLY A 155 -19.52 -12.26 1.75
C GLY A 155 -18.47 -12.47 0.66
N PRO A 156 -18.41 -13.71 0.15
CA PRO A 156 -17.45 -14.09 -0.88
C PRO A 156 -17.74 -13.36 -2.20
N VAL A 157 -16.66 -12.99 -2.91
CA VAL A 157 -16.77 -12.27 -4.17
C VAL A 157 -17.22 -13.21 -5.28
N LYS A 158 -18.38 -12.92 -5.87
CA LYS A 158 -18.93 -13.72 -6.97
C LYS A 158 -18.25 -13.37 -8.29
N GLY A 159 -17.56 -14.33 -8.89
CA GLY A 159 -17.04 -14.21 -10.26
C GLY A 159 -18.17 -14.35 -11.27
N TYR A 160 -18.36 -13.35 -12.12
CA TYR A 160 -19.24 -13.44 -13.28
C TYR A 160 -18.38 -13.62 -14.54
N PHE A 161 -18.57 -14.75 -15.23
CA PHE A 161 -17.94 -14.99 -16.52
C PHE A 161 -18.83 -14.38 -17.61
N SER A 162 -18.45 -13.20 -18.09
CA SER A 162 -19.10 -12.54 -19.22
C SER A 162 -18.37 -12.92 -20.50
N ILE A 163 -18.99 -13.72 -21.35
CA ILE A 163 -18.50 -13.93 -22.72
C ILE A 163 -18.84 -12.66 -23.50
N GLY A 164 -17.83 -11.84 -23.79
CA GLY A 164 -17.97 -10.71 -24.71
C GLY A 164 -18.27 -11.24 -26.11
N SER A 165 -19.50 -11.01 -26.57
CA SER A 165 -19.93 -11.18 -27.96
C SER A 165 -19.56 -9.97 -28.80
#